data_AF-A0A661LV23-F1
#
_entry.id   AF-A0A661LV23-F1
#
_cell.length_a   1.000
_cell.length_b   1.000
_cell.length_c   1.000
_cell.angle_alpha   90.00
_cell.angle_beta   90.00
_cell.angle_gamma   90.00
#
_symmetry.space_group_name_H-M   'P 1'
#
loop_
_entity.id
_entity.type
_entity.pdbx_description
1 polymer ?
#
loop_
_entity_poly.entity_id
_entity_poly.type
_entity_poly.pdbx_seq_one_letter_code
_entity_poly.pdbx_strand_id
1 'polypeptide(L)'
;MIAVLGLILLLIASPATAKIYIDINAPSLPKLKIAIPDFKNLSDKGEHPELSARLSQVVAGDLDLSGYFLPLDKESYLEGAESPLTLEEIRFKNWSVLGAELLLRGAYTCVGSRLEVEIRLF
;
A
#
# COMPACT_ATOMS: atom_id res chain seq x y z
N MET A 1 11.28 59.37 -15.30
CA MET A 1 12.41 58.48 -14.95
C MET A 1 11.94 57.17 -14.32
N ILE A 2 11.10 57.18 -13.28
CA ILE A 2 10.63 55.95 -12.59
C ILE A 2 9.83 55.01 -13.51
N ALA A 3 8.94 55.54 -14.35
CA ALA A 3 8.14 54.73 -15.28
C ALA A 3 8.99 54.03 -16.36
N VAL A 4 10.04 54.70 -16.84
CA VAL A 4 10.99 54.15 -17.81
C VAL A 4 11.81 53.03 -17.17
N LEU A 5 12.23 53.23 -15.93
CA LEU A 5 12.96 52.22 -15.16
C LEU A 5 12.10 50.97 -14.89
N GLY A 6 10.81 51.16 -14.57
CA GLY A 6 9.87 50.06 -14.38
C GLY A 6 9.60 49.25 -15.67
N LEU A 7 9.51 49.92 -16.82
CA LEU A 7 9.33 49.26 -18.12
C LEU A 7 10.56 48.42 -18.51
N ILE A 8 11.76 48.93 -18.24
CA ILE A 8 13.01 48.20 -18.46
C ILE A 8 13.06 46.96 -17.57
N LEU A 9 12.61 47.04 -16.32
CA LEU A 9 12.58 45.90 -15.40
C LEU A 9 11.63 44.77 -15.85
N LEU A 10 10.51 45.12 -16.50
CA LEU A 10 9.58 44.14 -17.04
C LEU A 10 10.16 43.40 -18.26
N LEU A 11 10.96 44.09 -19.08
CA LEU A 11 11.56 43.53 -20.30
C LEU A 11 12.70 42.55 -20.03
N ILE A 12 13.29 42.57 -18.82
CA ILE A 12 14.37 41.66 -18.40
C ILE A 12 13.87 40.47 -17.55
N ALA A 13 12.56 40.34 -17.34
CA ALA A 13 11.99 39.22 -16.61
C ALA A 13 12.07 37.93 -17.47
N SER A 14 13.05 37.08 -17.19
CA SER A 14 13.17 35.76 -17.83
C SER A 14 12.26 34.73 -17.16
N PRO A 15 11.64 33.81 -17.92
CA PRO A 15 10.84 32.74 -17.33
C PRO A 15 11.71 31.81 -16.47
N ALA A 16 11.41 31.73 -15.17
CA ALA A 16 12.05 30.78 -14.28
C ALA A 16 11.58 29.36 -14.66
N THR A 17 12.48 28.55 -15.22
CA THR A 17 12.17 27.15 -15.57
C THR A 17 12.51 26.28 -14.37
N ALA A 18 11.51 25.78 -13.64
CA ALA A 18 11.71 24.74 -12.64
C ALA A 18 11.98 23.42 -13.38
N LYS A 19 13.26 23.07 -13.56
CA LYS A 19 13.65 21.77 -14.09
C LYS A 19 13.63 20.75 -12.95
N ILE A 20 12.72 19.80 -13.04
CA ILE A 20 12.67 18.64 -12.14
C ILE A 20 13.67 17.62 -12.69
N TYR A 21 14.71 17.33 -11.89
CA TYR A 21 15.67 16.28 -12.20
C TYR A 21 15.27 15.01 -11.43
N ILE A 22 15.11 13.90 -12.16
CA ILE A 22 14.92 12.57 -11.57
C ILE A 22 16.23 11.82 -11.80
N ASP A 23 16.95 11.53 -10.72
CA ASP A 23 18.16 10.70 -10.79
C ASP A 23 17.76 9.23 -10.92
N ILE A 24 17.92 8.68 -12.12
CA ILE A 24 17.64 7.27 -12.44
C ILE A 24 18.78 6.32 -12.07
N ASN A 25 19.95 6.86 -11.68
CA ASN A 25 21.15 6.08 -11.32
C ASN A 25 21.27 5.85 -9.81
N ALA A 26 20.35 6.41 -9.02
CA ALA A 26 20.25 6.09 -7.59
C ALA A 26 19.95 4.59 -7.44
N PRO A 27 20.75 3.82 -6.67
CA PRO A 27 20.46 2.42 -6.42
C PRO A 27 19.06 2.33 -5.80
N SER A 28 18.16 1.62 -6.48
CA SER A 28 16.81 1.37 -5.97
C SER A 28 16.93 0.69 -4.61
N LEU A 29 16.32 1.28 -3.57
CA LEU A 29 16.20 0.56 -2.30
C LEU A 29 15.50 -0.78 -2.60
N PRO A 30 16.02 -1.90 -2.07
CA PRO A 30 15.34 -3.19 -2.22
C PRO A 30 13.94 -3.07 -1.61
N LYS A 31 12.92 -3.39 -2.42
CA LYS A 31 11.53 -3.40 -1.97
C LYS A 31 11.33 -4.53 -0.95
N LEU A 32 10.61 -4.24 0.13
CA LEU A 32 10.25 -5.20 1.16
C LEU A 32 9.15 -6.13 0.63
N LYS A 33 9.42 -7.42 0.57
CA LYS A 33 8.44 -8.42 0.11
C LYS A 33 7.37 -8.62 1.17
N ILE A 34 6.12 -8.33 0.83
CA ILE A 34 5.00 -8.42 1.77
C ILE A 34 3.91 -9.37 1.27
N ALA A 35 3.49 -10.29 2.11
CA ALA A 35 2.30 -11.11 1.88
C ALA A 35 1.06 -10.39 2.41
N ILE A 36 0.02 -10.30 1.58
CA ILE A 36 -1.25 -9.64 1.89
C ILE A 36 -2.41 -10.58 1.51
N PRO A 37 -2.78 -11.53 2.37
CA PRO A 37 -3.95 -12.39 2.17
C PRO A 37 -5.24 -11.58 2.20
N ASP A 38 -6.32 -12.21 1.73
CA ASP A 38 -7.65 -11.62 1.80
C ASP A 38 -8.11 -11.43 3.24
N PHE A 39 -8.91 -10.39 3.46
CA PHE A 39 -9.29 -10.00 4.81
C PHE A 39 -10.36 -10.96 5.34
N LYS A 40 -10.22 -11.38 6.60
CA LYS A 40 -11.20 -12.24 7.25
C LYS A 40 -12.49 -11.47 7.52
N ASN A 41 -13.63 -12.01 7.10
CA ASN A 41 -14.94 -11.47 7.45
C ASN A 41 -15.37 -11.99 8.82
N LEU A 42 -15.59 -11.09 9.77
CA LEU A 42 -16.03 -11.39 11.14
C LEU A 42 -17.53 -11.08 11.35
N SER A 43 -18.25 -10.71 10.29
CA SER A 43 -19.69 -10.42 10.37
C SER A 43 -20.49 -11.73 10.52
N ASP A 44 -21.47 -11.76 11.43
CA ASP A 44 -22.21 -12.98 11.79
C ASP A 44 -22.87 -13.72 10.61
N LYS A 45 -23.27 -12.98 9.57
CA LYS A 45 -23.93 -13.53 8.36
C LYS A 45 -23.06 -13.51 7.11
N GLY A 46 -21.76 -13.22 7.26
CA GLY A 46 -20.86 -13.05 6.11
C GLY A 46 -21.27 -11.87 5.22
N GLU A 47 -21.71 -10.77 5.84
CA GLU A 47 -22.13 -9.55 5.14
C GLU A 47 -20.98 -8.98 4.30
N HIS A 48 -21.30 -8.52 3.08
CA HIS A 48 -20.34 -7.93 2.15
C HIS A 48 -19.08 -8.79 1.87
N PRO A 49 -19.23 -10.06 1.44
CA PRO A 49 -18.11 -10.96 1.21
C PRO A 49 -17.09 -10.42 0.19
N GLU A 50 -17.53 -9.56 -0.74
CA GLU A 50 -16.68 -8.88 -1.72
C GLU A 50 -15.61 -7.98 -1.10
N LEU A 51 -15.82 -7.50 0.14
CA LEU A 51 -14.84 -6.66 0.83
C LEU A 51 -13.58 -7.42 1.22
N SER A 52 -13.66 -8.75 1.39
CA SER A 52 -12.50 -9.58 1.72
C SER A 52 -11.34 -9.40 0.73
N ALA A 53 -11.63 -9.53 -0.56
CA ALA A 53 -10.65 -9.36 -1.62
C ALA A 53 -10.41 -7.89 -1.98
N ARG A 54 -11.43 -7.02 -1.87
CA ARG A 54 -11.28 -5.60 -2.20
C ARG A 54 -10.37 -4.86 -1.22
N LEU A 55 -10.51 -5.11 0.09
CA LEU A 55 -9.68 -4.46 1.10
C LEU A 55 -8.21 -4.84 0.93
N SER A 56 -7.91 -6.13 0.71
CA SER A 56 -6.54 -6.59 0.46
C SER A 56 -5.97 -6.03 -0.84
N GLN A 57 -6.77 -5.89 -1.91
CA GLN A 57 -6.36 -5.27 -3.18
C GLN A 57 -6.03 -3.79 -3.02
N VAL A 58 -6.85 -3.02 -2.28
CA VAL A 58 -6.59 -1.60 -2.01
C VAL A 58 -5.26 -1.43 -1.27
N VAL A 59 -5.07 -2.17 -0.18
CA VAL A 59 -3.83 -2.10 0.61
C VAL A 59 -2.63 -2.54 -0.21
N ALA A 60 -2.73 -3.60 -1.02
CA ALA A 60 -1.65 -4.02 -1.90
C ALA A 60 -1.30 -2.94 -2.93
N GLY A 61 -2.30 -2.31 -3.53
CA GLY A 61 -2.11 -1.22 -4.50
C GLY A 61 -1.42 0.00 -3.86
N ASP A 62 -1.86 0.41 -2.67
CA ASP A 62 -1.28 1.55 -1.96
C ASP A 62 0.19 1.28 -1.57
N LEU A 63 0.51 0.06 -1.12
CA LEU A 63 1.86 -0.33 -0.73
C LEU A 63 2.80 -0.49 -1.94
N ASP A 64 2.33 -1.02 -3.07
CA ASP A 64 3.15 -1.07 -4.30
C ASP A 64 3.39 0.34 -4.87
N LEU A 65 2.36 1.19 -4.87
CA LEU A 65 2.45 2.58 -5.31
C LEU A 65 3.48 3.37 -4.48
N SER A 66 3.62 3.05 -3.19
CA SER A 66 4.60 3.70 -2.32
C SER A 66 6.05 3.47 -2.76
N GLY A 67 6.31 2.45 -3.59
CA GLY A 67 7.64 2.08 -4.06
C GLY A 67 8.54 1.39 -3.03
N TYR A 68 8.06 1.18 -1.80
CA TYR A 68 8.82 0.55 -0.71
C TYR A 68 8.52 -0.94 -0.57
N PHE A 69 7.35 -1.38 -1.02
CA PHE A 69 6.90 -2.75 -0.85
C PHE A 69 6.79 -3.46 -2.20
N LEU A 70 6.95 -4.78 -2.16
CA LEU A 70 6.65 -5.68 -3.26
C LEU A 70 5.60 -6.68 -2.76
N PRO A 71 4.30 -6.43 -2.99
CA PRO A 71 3.26 -7.40 -2.69
C PRO A 71 3.49 -8.71 -3.44
N LEU A 72 3.42 -9.82 -2.73
CA LEU A 72 3.54 -11.15 -3.33
C LEU A 72 2.26 -11.53 -4.07
N ASP A 73 2.41 -12.40 -5.08
CA ASP A 73 1.26 -12.94 -5.81
C ASP A 73 0.42 -13.83 -4.91
N LYS A 74 -0.89 -13.56 -4.86
CA LYS A 74 -1.84 -14.32 -4.04
C LYS A 74 -1.99 -15.77 -4.49
N GLU A 75 -1.77 -16.06 -5.77
CA GLU A 75 -1.80 -17.45 -6.28
C GLU A 75 -0.70 -18.32 -5.66
N SER A 76 0.36 -17.71 -5.12
CA SER A 76 1.44 -18.42 -4.45
C SER A 76 1.14 -18.81 -2.99
N TYR A 77 0.06 -18.30 -2.40
CA TYR A 77 -0.21 -18.48 -0.98
C TYR A 77 -0.61 -19.92 -0.65
N LEU A 78 0.07 -20.49 0.36
CA LEU A 78 -0.19 -21.84 0.85
C LEU A 78 -1.40 -21.92 1.79
N GLU A 79 -1.93 -20.77 2.21
CA GLU A 79 -3.05 -20.62 3.15
C GLU A 79 -4.21 -19.85 2.49
N GLY A 80 -5.44 -20.26 2.78
CA GLY A 80 -6.66 -19.60 2.30
C GLY A 80 -7.10 -18.39 3.14
N ALA A 81 -8.20 -17.74 2.72
CA ALA A 81 -8.76 -16.53 3.36
C ALA A 81 -9.25 -16.72 4.81
N GLU A 82 -9.44 -17.96 5.26
CA GLU A 82 -9.89 -18.33 6.62
C GLU A 82 -8.76 -18.39 7.66
N SER A 83 -7.59 -17.82 7.34
CA SER A 83 -6.43 -17.95 8.19
C SER A 83 -6.45 -17.04 9.43
N PRO A 84 -5.68 -17.41 10.47
CA PRO A 84 -5.77 -16.79 11.79
C PRO A 84 -5.21 -15.36 11.85
N LEU A 85 -5.72 -14.59 12.83
CA LEU A 85 -5.36 -13.19 13.10
C LEU A 85 -4.43 -13.03 14.32
N THR A 86 -4.29 -14.07 15.14
CA THR A 86 -3.46 -14.07 16.34
C THR A 86 -2.08 -14.62 16.05
N LEU A 87 -1.08 -14.11 16.78
CA LEU A 87 0.32 -14.44 16.55
C LEU A 87 0.60 -15.94 16.81
N GLU A 88 -0.07 -16.55 17.80
CA GLU A 88 0.15 -17.96 18.15
C GLU A 88 -0.35 -18.94 17.07
N GLU A 89 -1.35 -18.55 16.28
CA GLU A 89 -1.98 -19.42 15.28
C GLU A 89 -1.30 -19.29 13.90
N ILE A 90 -0.56 -18.21 13.65
CA ILE A 90 0.09 -17.95 12.36
C ILE A 90 1.30 -18.88 12.16
N ARG A 91 1.28 -19.64 11.06
CA ARG A 91 2.43 -20.46 10.63
C ARG A 91 3.38 -19.65 9.76
N PHE A 92 4.25 -18.85 10.39
CA PHE A 92 5.25 -18.00 9.69
C PHE A 92 6.08 -18.74 8.64
N LYS A 93 6.34 -20.05 8.84
CA LYS A 93 7.06 -20.87 7.87
C LYS A 93 6.39 -20.88 6.49
N ASN A 94 5.06 -20.92 6.42
CA ASN A 94 4.31 -20.91 5.15
C ASN A 94 4.58 -19.64 4.34
N TRP A 95 4.83 -18.51 5.00
CA TRP A 95 5.08 -17.21 4.38
C TRP A 95 6.56 -17.01 4.05
N SER A 96 7.45 -17.39 4.96
CA SER A 96 8.91 -17.29 4.74
C SER A 96 9.40 -18.15 3.57
N VAL A 97 8.78 -19.33 3.34
CA VAL A 97 9.11 -20.20 2.19
C VAL A 97 8.74 -19.56 0.86
N LEU A 98 7.73 -18.69 0.84
CA LEU A 98 7.35 -17.88 -0.33
C LEU A 98 8.24 -16.64 -0.50
N GLY A 99 9.18 -16.41 0.43
CA GLY A 99 10.06 -15.25 0.43
C GLY A 99 9.40 -13.97 0.96
N ALA A 100 8.30 -14.07 1.72
CA ALA A 100 7.73 -12.94 2.42
C ALA A 100 8.64 -12.51 3.57
N GLU A 101 8.97 -11.22 3.62
CA GLU A 101 9.68 -10.57 4.74
C GLU A 101 8.71 -10.00 5.76
N LEU A 102 7.51 -9.62 5.30
CA LEU A 102 6.42 -9.10 6.11
C LEU A 102 5.12 -9.82 5.80
N LEU A 103 4.24 -9.93 6.79
CA LEU A 103 2.89 -10.46 6.64
C LEU A 103 1.87 -9.45 7.17
N LEU A 104 0.99 -8.98 6.30
CA LEU A 104 -0.19 -8.20 6.69
C LEU A 104 -1.38 -9.11 6.85
N ARG A 105 -2.02 -9.10 8.02
CA ARG A 105 -3.32 -9.73 8.25
C ARG A 105 -4.38 -8.66 8.44
N GLY A 106 -5.53 -8.88 7.82
CA GLY A 106 -6.67 -7.99 7.94
C GLY A 106 -7.94 -8.74 8.32
N ALA A 107 -8.79 -8.07 9.08
CA ALA A 107 -10.14 -8.52 9.38
C ALA A 107 -11.11 -7.35 9.27
N TYR A 108 -12.37 -7.65 8.97
CA TYR A 108 -13.42 -6.64 8.97
C TYR A 108 -14.73 -7.19 9.50
N THR A 109 -15.57 -6.29 10.01
CA THR A 109 -16.96 -6.58 10.36
C THR A 109 -17.85 -5.41 9.97
N CYS A 110 -19.10 -5.72 9.62
CA CYS A 110 -20.12 -4.72 9.32
C CYS A 110 -21.05 -4.54 10.53
N VAL A 111 -21.11 -3.32 11.06
CA VAL A 111 -21.96 -2.96 12.20
C VAL A 111 -22.95 -1.90 11.75
N GLY A 112 -24.13 -2.33 11.34
CA GLY A 112 -25.15 -1.44 10.75
C GLY A 112 -24.62 -0.82 9.45
N SER A 113 -24.40 0.50 9.45
CA SER A 113 -23.83 1.23 8.31
C SER A 113 -22.32 1.51 8.43
N ARG A 114 -21.66 0.95 9.45
CA ARG A 114 -20.23 1.15 9.71
C ARG A 114 -19.44 -0.08 9.29
N LEU A 115 -18.34 0.14 8.59
CA LEU A 115 -17.31 -0.86 8.38
C LEU A 115 -16.22 -0.68 9.43
N GLU A 116 -15.93 -1.73 10.19
CA GLU A 116 -14.79 -1.77 11.11
C GLU A 116 -13.71 -2.68 10.51
N VAL A 117 -12.48 -2.19 10.44
CA VAL A 117 -11.35 -2.89 9.84
C VAL A 117 -10.21 -2.93 10.83
N GLU A 118 -9.68 -4.11 11.08
CA GLU A 118 -8.49 -4.34 11.88
C GLU A 118 -7.36 -4.83 10.97
N ILE A 119 -6.18 -4.22 11.09
CA ILE A 119 -4.98 -4.60 10.35
C ILE A 119 -3.86 -4.86 11.35
N ARG A 120 -3.14 -5.97 11.14
CA ARG A 120 -1.95 -6.36 11.90
C ARG A 120 -0.80 -6.63 10.95
N LEU A 121 0.37 -6.11 11.30
CA LEU A 121 1.61 -6.37 10.58
C LEU A 121 2.50 -7.24 11.46
N PHE A 122 3.08 -8.27 10.85
CA PHE A 122 4.01 -9.20 11.47
C PHE A 122 5.30 -9.30 10.66
#